data_AF-A0A1F6YMW9-F1
#
_entry.id   AF-A0A1F6YMW9-F1
#
_cell.length_a   1.000
_cell.length_b   1.000
_cell.length_c   1.000
_cell.angle_alpha   90.00
_cell.angle_beta   90.00
_cell.angle_gamma   90.00
#
_symmetry.space_group_name_H-M   'P 1'
#
loop_
_entity.id
_entity.type
_entity.pdbx_description
1 polymer ?
#
loop_
_entity_poly.entity_id
_entity_poly.type
_entity_poly.pdbx_seq_one_letter_code
_entity_poly.pdbx_strand_id
1 'polypeptide(L)'
;MDDGNAVIRANKLRGYHLNTQSFSLEENERLSYLLKKIHNIDSSVESNNGYYRIGIWRESSREKLNKLIQAYIHPSMQYKLG
;
A
#
# COMPACT_ATOMS: atom_id res chain seq x y z
N MET A 1 1.91 2.59 -9.11
CA MET A 1 2.23 3.29 -10.37
C MET A 1 1.89 4.76 -10.19
N ASP A 2 0.66 5.08 -9.81
CA ASP A 2 0.28 6.46 -9.48
C ASP A 2 0.69 6.81 -8.03
N ASP A 3 -0.17 6.48 -7.06
CA ASP A 3 -0.07 6.97 -5.68
C ASP A 3 0.60 6.02 -4.67
N GLY A 4 1.06 4.86 -5.14
CA GLY A 4 1.77 3.87 -4.33
C GLY A 4 3.27 4.14 -4.23
N ASN A 5 3.83 4.04 -3.01
CA ASN A 5 5.26 4.21 -2.73
C ASN A 5 5.81 3.11 -1.83
N ALA A 6 6.98 2.55 -2.16
CA ALA A 6 7.72 1.64 -1.29
C ALA A 6 8.35 2.39 -0.12
N VAL A 7 8.34 1.75 1.05
CA VAL A 7 9.00 2.22 2.26
C VAL A 7 10.28 1.39 2.44
N ILE A 8 11.41 1.98 2.06
CA ILE A 8 12.73 1.37 2.24
C ILE A 8 13.37 1.92 3.51
N ARG A 9 13.85 1.05 4.40
CA ARG A 9 14.67 1.44 5.57
C ARG A 9 15.89 0.52 5.67
N ALA A 10 17.08 1.11 5.78
CA ALA A 10 18.35 0.39 5.78
C ALA A 10 18.47 -0.60 4.60
N ASN A 11 18.18 -0.11 3.37
CA ASN A 11 18.19 -0.87 2.13
C ASN A 11 17.28 -2.12 2.11
N LYS A 12 16.24 -2.15 2.95
CA LYS A 12 15.25 -3.24 2.98
C LYS A 12 13.84 -2.69 2.81
N LEU A 13 13.04 -3.37 1.98
CA LEU A 13 11.60 -3.11 1.88
C LEU A 13 10.92 -3.41 3.21
N ARG A 14 10.27 -2.40 3.78
CA ARG A 14 9.52 -2.50 5.04
C ARG A 14 8.02 -2.43 4.85
N GLY A 15 7.56 -1.78 3.79
CA GLY A 15 6.15 -1.48 3.62
C GLY A 15 5.84 -0.83 2.29
N TYR A 16 4.55 -0.62 2.07
CA TYR A 16 4.05 0.27 1.05
C TYR A 16 3.13 1.30 1.68
N HIS A 17 3.18 2.52 1.19
CA HIS A 17 2.13 3.51 1.41
C HIS A 17 1.31 3.66 0.13
N LEU A 18 0.00 3.70 0.27
CA LEU A 18 -0.91 4.18 -0.75
C LEU A 18 -1.34 5.58 -0.33
N ASN A 19 -0.99 6.57 -1.15
CA ASN A 19 -1.33 7.97 -0.89
C ASN A 19 -2.81 8.22 -1.20
N THR A 20 -3.65 8.06 -0.18
CA THR A 20 -5.11 8.20 -0.23
C THR A 20 -5.58 9.46 0.50
N GLN A 21 -4.75 10.51 0.55
CA GLN A 21 -4.99 11.76 1.28
C GLN A 21 -6.18 12.56 0.76
N SER A 22 -6.64 12.31 -0.46
CA SER A 22 -7.85 12.92 -1.01
C SER A 22 -9.15 12.35 -0.42
N PHE A 23 -9.09 11.18 0.23
CA PHE A 23 -10.24 10.53 0.83
C PHE A 23 -10.38 10.90 2.32
N SER A 24 -11.62 10.87 2.80
CA SER A 24 -11.96 10.97 4.21
C SER A 24 -11.42 9.78 5.02
N LEU A 25 -11.44 9.90 6.35
CA LEU A 25 -11.07 8.80 7.24
C LEU A 25 -11.96 7.56 7.01
N GLU A 26 -13.28 7.74 6.94
CA GLU A 26 -14.25 6.65 6.74
C GLU A 26 -14.02 5.91 5.42
N GLU A 27 -13.75 6.64 4.33
CA GLU A 27 -13.40 6.05 3.04
C GLU A 27 -12.09 5.26 3.11
N ASN A 28 -11.07 5.78 3.80
CA ASN A 28 -9.80 5.08 4.02
C ASN A 28 -9.99 3.80 4.84
N GLU A 29 -10.82 3.83 5.88
CA GLU A 29 -11.15 2.66 6.69
C GLU A 29 -11.90 1.61 5.87
N ARG A 30 -12.85 2.04 5.04
CA ARG A 30 -13.57 1.16 4.13
C ARG A 30 -12.65 0.53 3.09
N LEU A 31 -11.72 1.30 2.52
CA LEU A 31 -10.70 0.77 1.60
C LEU A 31 -9.81 -0.27 2.30
N SER A 32 -9.34 0.01 3.52
CA SER A 32 -8.55 -0.94 4.31
C SER A 32 -9.31 -2.23 4.59
N TYR A 33 -10.60 -2.13 4.95
CA TYR A 33 -11.46 -3.29 5.14
C TYR A 33 -11.63 -4.12 3.86
N LEU A 34 -11.82 -3.46 2.70
CA LEU A 34 -11.98 -4.15 1.42
C LEU A 34 -10.69 -4.84 0.96
N LEU A 35 -9.53 -4.24 1.17
CA LEU A 35 -8.22 -4.88 0.92
C LEU A 35 -8.09 -6.20 1.67
N LYS A 36 -8.50 -6.21 2.95
CA LYS A 36 -8.50 -7.43 3.76
C LYS A 36 -9.55 -8.43 3.27
N LYS A 37 -10.78 -7.98 3.02
CA LYS A 37 -11.90 -8.86 2.67
C LYS A 37 -11.70 -9.55 1.31
N ILE A 38 -11.26 -8.81 0.30
CA ILE A 38 -11.19 -9.30 -1.08
C ILE A 38 -9.86 -9.99 -1.36
N HIS A 39 -8.75 -9.43 -0.86
CA HIS A 39 -7.40 -9.89 -1.22
C HIS A 39 -6.62 -10.46 -0.03
N ASN A 40 -7.21 -10.50 1.17
CA ASN A 40 -6.56 -10.93 2.40
C ASN A 40 -5.24 -10.18 2.68
N ILE A 41 -5.21 -8.90 2.34
CA ILE A 41 -4.09 -7.97 2.59
C ILE A 41 -4.40 -7.20 3.87
N ASP A 42 -3.56 -7.33 4.88
CA ASP A 42 -3.65 -6.52 6.10
C ASP A 42 -3.07 -5.14 5.85
N SER A 43 -3.86 -4.10 6.14
CA SER A 43 -3.49 -2.70 6.02
C SER A 43 -3.93 -1.87 7.23
N SER A 44 -3.30 -0.71 7.42
CA SER A 44 -3.62 0.25 8.48
C SER A 44 -3.86 1.63 7.89
N VAL A 45 -4.82 2.38 8.44
CA VAL A 45 -4.99 3.80 8.12
C VAL A 45 -4.05 4.61 9.02
N GLU A 46 -3.28 5.51 8.42
CA GLU A 46 -2.26 6.31 9.09
C GLU A 46 -2.50 7.79 8.90
N SER A 47 -2.24 8.57 9.96
CA SER A 47 -2.19 10.03 9.84
C SER A 47 -0.90 10.47 9.16
N ASN A 48 -1.04 11.41 8.22
CA ASN A 48 0.05 12.04 7.50
C ASN A 48 -0.26 13.53 7.28
N ASN A 49 0.39 14.41 8.03
CA ASN A 49 0.26 15.88 7.91
C ASN A 49 -1.19 16.39 7.93
N GLY A 50 -2.05 15.82 8.79
CA GLY A 50 -3.46 16.20 8.88
C GLY A 50 -4.40 15.47 7.91
N TYR A 51 -3.86 14.60 7.06
CA TYR A 51 -4.60 13.73 6.14
C TYR A 51 -4.41 12.26 6.51
N TYR A 52 -5.07 11.37 5.76
CA TYR A 52 -4.99 9.92 5.98
C TYR A 52 -4.38 9.21 4.77
N ARG A 53 -3.65 8.14 5.02
CA ARG A 53 -3.13 7.25 3.98
C ARG A 53 -3.22 5.79 4.41
N ILE A 54 -3.06 4.86 3.49
CA ILE A 54 -3.03 3.42 3.81
C ILE A 54 -1.59 2.92 3.87
N GLY A 55 -1.22 2.24 4.96
CA GLY A 55 0.04 1.53 5.15
C GLY A 55 -0.12 0.02 5.07
N ILE A 56 0.80 -0.65 4.38
CA ILE A 56 0.88 -2.12 4.27
C ILE A 56 2.25 -2.57 4.77
N TRP A 57 2.31 -3.13 5.97
CA TRP A 57 3.58 -3.40 6.67
C TRP A 57 3.94 -4.89 6.75
N ARG A 58 2.94 -5.74 7.01
CA ARG A 58 3.15 -7.17 7.21
C ARG A 58 3.73 -7.81 5.94
N GLU A 59 4.78 -8.59 6.12
CA GLU A 59 5.48 -9.28 5.01
C GLU A 59 4.54 -10.10 4.13
N SER A 60 3.71 -10.94 4.74
CA SER A 60 2.73 -11.75 4.02
C SER A 60 1.75 -10.91 3.19
N SER A 61 1.43 -9.70 3.63
CA SER A 61 0.54 -8.78 2.91
C SER A 61 1.28 -8.04 1.78
N ARG A 62 2.56 -7.70 1.99
CA ARG A 62 3.44 -7.15 0.95
C ARG A 62 3.62 -8.13 -0.21
N GLU A 63 3.85 -9.40 0.09
CA GLU A 63 3.99 -10.45 -0.92
C GLU A 63 2.70 -10.67 -1.70
N LYS A 64 1.56 -10.72 -1.00
CA LYS A 64 0.24 -10.82 -1.64
C LYS A 64 -0.03 -9.66 -2.58
N LEU A 65 0.27 -8.43 -2.13
CA LEU A 65 0.12 -7.25 -2.97
C LEU A 65 1.02 -7.35 -4.21
N ASN A 66 2.29 -7.70 -4.04
CA ASN A 66 3.23 -7.82 -5.16
C ASN A 66 2.71 -8.86 -6.18
N LYS A 67 2.37 -10.07 -5.73
CA LYS A 67 1.80 -11.11 -6.60
C LYS A 67 0.54 -10.66 -7.34
N LEU A 68 -0.32 -9.86 -6.71
CA LEU A 68 -1.55 -9.34 -7.30
C LEU A 68 -1.27 -8.37 -8.46
N ILE A 69 -0.26 -7.51 -8.33
CA ILE A 69 -0.02 -6.39 -9.26
C ILE A 69 1.14 -6.62 -10.22
N GLN A 70 2.05 -7.57 -9.94
CA GLN A 70 3.30 -7.77 -10.68
C GLN A 70 3.08 -7.95 -12.18
N ALA A 71 2.05 -8.71 -12.58
CA ALA A 71 1.73 -8.96 -13.99
C ALA A 71 1.25 -7.71 -14.75
N TYR A 72 0.83 -6.67 -14.02
CA TYR A 72 0.25 -5.44 -14.58
C TYR A 72 1.20 -4.25 -14.47
N ILE A 73 2.36 -4.41 -13.83
CA ILE A 73 3.35 -3.35 -13.70
C ILE A 73 4.17 -3.26 -14.98
N HIS A 74 4.17 -2.07 -15.60
CA HIS A 74 5.06 -1.79 -16.70
C HIS A 74 6.53 -1.91 -16.24
N PRO A 75 7.44 -2.49 -17.05
CA PRO A 75 8.83 -2.73 -16.65
C PRO A 75 9.55 -1.50 -16.07
N SER A 76 9.30 -0.31 -16.65
CA SER A 76 9.88 0.95 -16.16
C SER A 76 9.41 1.38 -14.77
N MET A 77 8.35 0.78 -14.22
CA MET A 77 7.80 1.10 -12.90
C MET A 77 8.13 0.05 -11.84
N GLN A 78 8.92 -0.97 -12.17
CA GLN A 78 9.30 -2.02 -11.21
C GLN A 78 10.04 -1.48 -9.98
N TYR A 79 10.78 -0.37 -10.14
CA TYR A 79 11.48 0.28 -9.01
C TYR A 79 10.55 0.69 -7.86
N LYS A 80 9.23 0.86 -8.11
CA LYS A 80 8.24 1.19 -7.06
C LYS A 80 7.91 0.00 -6.16
N LEU A 81 8.30 -1.22 -6.52
CA LEU A 81 8.13 -2.41 -5.68
C LEU A 81 9.21 -2.56 -4.60
N GLY A 82 10.29 -1.77 -4.69
CA GLY A 82 11.44 -1.86 -3.77
C GLY A 82 12.50 -2.82 -4.26
#